data_AF-A0A1A3BUB6-F1
#
_entry.id   AF-A0A1A3BUB6-F1
#
_cell.length_a   1.000
_cell.length_b   1.000
_cell.length_c   1.000
_cell.angle_alpha   90.00
_cell.angle_beta   90.00
_cell.angle_gamma   90.00
#
_symmetry.space_group_name_H-M   'P 1'
#
loop_
_entity.id
_entity.type
_entity.pdbx_description
1 polymer ?
#
loop_
_entity_poly.entity_id
_entity_poly.type
_entity_poly.pdbx_seq_one_letter_code
_entity_poly.pdbx_strand_id
1 'polypeptide(L)'
;MGRQSLVETRFRERVRRERERRDWSQAELAKLLQDKGIGSVYPTTVAKIEAGERAVRIDEATALADIFEVSVDALLGRSSSFEQDRLYAVRDAALQATAGVSAISTTLINVFAELEGLEFDNREAVTAAAGRALAALRTAVDALMVVTGQPTIDEIAEAITQPPQPRKRSERRTR
;
A
#
# COMPACT_ATOMS: atom_id res chain seq x y z
N MET A 1 -25.81 3.96 -23.37
CA MET A 1 -24.99 2.88 -22.78
C MET A 1 -23.73 3.51 -22.22
N GLY A 2 -23.55 3.48 -20.90
CA GLY A 2 -22.37 4.07 -20.24
C GLY A 2 -21.11 3.31 -20.63
N ARG A 3 -20.01 4.03 -20.87
CA ARG A 3 -18.68 3.44 -21.11
C ARG A 3 -18.33 2.55 -19.91
N GLN A 4 -18.40 1.22 -20.07
CA GLN A 4 -17.91 0.28 -19.07
C GLN A 4 -16.40 0.44 -18.96
N SER A 5 -15.87 0.54 -17.74
CA SER A 5 -14.42 0.65 -17.55
C SER A 5 -13.75 -0.71 -17.78
N LEU A 6 -12.47 -0.69 -18.20
CA LEU A 6 -11.68 -1.92 -18.32
C LEU A 6 -11.58 -2.69 -16.98
N VAL A 7 -11.66 -1.97 -15.85
CA VAL A 7 -11.63 -2.54 -14.50
C VAL A 7 -12.93 -3.30 -14.20
N GLU A 8 -14.09 -2.70 -14.47
CA GLU A 8 -15.40 -3.36 -14.29
C GLU A 8 -15.53 -4.61 -15.18
N THR A 9 -15.02 -4.54 -16.42
CA THR A 9 -15.01 -5.69 -17.34
C THR A 9 -14.18 -6.85 -16.79
N ARG A 10 -12.99 -6.57 -16.26
CA ARG A 10 -12.15 -7.59 -15.64
C ARG A 10 -12.80 -8.17 -14.39
N PHE A 11 -13.40 -7.32 -13.57
CA PHE A 11 -14.08 -7.74 -12.34
C PHE A 11 -15.19 -8.75 -12.63
N ARG A 12 -16.13 -8.42 -13.54
CA ARG A 12 -17.25 -9.33 -13.86
C ARG A 12 -16.77 -10.67 -14.44
N GLU A 13 -15.74 -10.63 -15.30
CA GLU A 13 -15.16 -11.84 -15.89
C GLU A 13 -14.49 -12.72 -14.84
N ARG A 14 -13.78 -12.12 -13.87
CA ARG A 14 -13.16 -12.86 -12.77
C ARG A 14 -14.20 -13.47 -11.84
N VAL A 15 -15.25 -12.74 -11.46
CA VAL A 15 -16.36 -13.27 -10.64
C VAL A 15 -16.99 -14.48 -11.32
N ARG A 16 -17.34 -14.33 -12.61
CA ARG A 16 -17.93 -15.43 -13.39
C ARG A 16 -17.00 -16.64 -13.44
N ARG A 17 -15.71 -16.43 -13.74
CA ARG A 17 -14.72 -17.50 -13.83
C ARG A 17 -14.51 -18.20 -12.48
N GLU A 18 -14.40 -17.46 -11.38
CA GLU A 18 -14.22 -18.07 -10.05
C GLU A 18 -15.45 -18.89 -9.61
N ARG A 19 -16.65 -18.45 -10.00
CA ARG A 19 -17.89 -19.21 -9.79
C ARG A 19 -17.90 -20.49 -10.63
N GLU A 20 -17.65 -20.38 -11.94
CA GLU A 20 -17.64 -21.52 -12.86
C GLU A 20 -16.53 -22.53 -12.51
N ARG A 21 -15.36 -22.08 -12.07
CA ARG A 21 -14.24 -22.94 -11.62
C ARG A 21 -14.59 -23.80 -10.40
N ARG A 22 -15.57 -23.38 -9.60
CA ARG A 22 -16.04 -24.09 -8.40
C ARG A 22 -17.32 -24.88 -8.66
N ASP A 23 -17.75 -24.96 -9.93
CA ASP A 23 -19.00 -25.59 -10.34
C ASP A 23 -20.24 -25.01 -9.63
N TRP A 24 -20.18 -23.74 -9.22
CA TRP A 24 -21.31 -23.08 -8.58
C TRP A 24 -22.28 -22.48 -9.60
N SER A 25 -23.57 -22.65 -9.35
CA SER A 25 -24.63 -21.89 -9.98
C SER A 25 -24.67 -20.45 -9.48
N GLN A 26 -25.31 -19.56 -10.24
CA GLN A 26 -25.56 -18.19 -9.80
C GLN A 26 -26.41 -18.13 -8.52
N ALA A 27 -27.27 -19.13 -8.30
CA ALA A 27 -28.07 -19.24 -7.10
C ALA A 27 -27.26 -19.62 -5.86
N GLU A 28 -26.28 -20.51 -6.02
CA GLU A 28 -25.36 -20.86 -4.92
C GLU A 28 -24.47 -19.67 -4.54
N LEU A 29 -23.91 -18.95 -5.53
CA LEU A 29 -23.13 -17.74 -5.22
C LEU A 29 -23.98 -16.66 -4.53
N ALA A 30 -25.25 -16.49 -4.97
CA ALA A 30 -26.17 -15.56 -4.30
C ALA A 30 -26.42 -15.95 -2.85
N LYS A 31 -26.59 -17.25 -2.56
CA LYS A 31 -26.75 -17.77 -1.20
C LYS A 31 -25.50 -17.52 -0.36
N LEU A 32 -24.31 -17.79 -0.88
CA LEU A 32 -23.05 -17.54 -0.17
C LEU A 32 -22.86 -16.06 0.18
N LEU A 33 -23.28 -15.15 -0.70
CA LEU A 33 -23.26 -13.71 -0.44
C LEU A 33 -24.24 -13.31 0.66
N GLN A 34 -25.44 -13.90 0.68
CA GLN A 34 -26.40 -13.70 1.77
C GLN A 34 -25.83 -14.22 3.11
N ASP A 35 -25.18 -15.38 3.10
CA ASP A 35 -24.54 -15.97 4.29
C ASP A 35 -23.39 -15.10 4.82
N LYS A 36 -22.73 -14.32 3.95
CA LYS A 36 -21.75 -13.28 4.29
C LYS A 36 -22.35 -11.96 4.77
N GLY A 37 -23.68 -11.88 4.91
CA GLY A 37 -24.38 -10.68 5.39
C GLY A 37 -24.69 -9.65 4.30
N ILE A 38 -24.50 -9.97 3.02
CA ILE A 38 -24.88 -9.07 1.93
C ILE A 38 -26.39 -9.20 1.67
N GLY A 39 -27.15 -8.20 2.12
CA GLY A 39 -28.59 -8.15 1.96
C GLY A 39 -29.05 -8.03 0.49
N SER A 40 -30.22 -8.61 0.19
CA SER A 40 -30.91 -8.46 -1.11
C SER A 40 -30.10 -8.91 -2.35
N VAL A 41 -29.29 -9.96 -2.21
CA VAL A 41 -28.62 -10.62 -3.35
C VAL A 41 -29.48 -11.78 -3.82
N TYR A 42 -29.83 -11.82 -5.10
CA TYR A 42 -30.59 -12.91 -5.72
C TYR A 42 -29.78 -13.50 -6.89
N PRO A 43 -30.15 -14.69 -7.42
CA PRO A 43 -29.46 -15.25 -8.59
C PRO A 43 -29.42 -14.27 -9.78
N THR A 44 -30.48 -13.48 -9.97
CA THR A 44 -30.54 -12.42 -10.99
C THR A 44 -29.63 -11.22 -10.69
N THR A 45 -29.34 -10.94 -9.42
CA THR A 45 -28.32 -9.95 -9.03
C THR A 45 -26.95 -10.40 -9.50
N VAL A 46 -26.60 -11.67 -9.23
CA VAL A 46 -25.33 -12.27 -9.69
C VAL A 46 -25.24 -12.24 -11.21
N ALA A 47 -26.31 -12.62 -11.93
CA ALA A 47 -26.34 -12.57 -13.39
C ALA A 47 -26.07 -11.15 -13.93
N LYS A 48 -26.69 -10.12 -13.34
CA LYS A 48 -26.47 -8.72 -13.73
C LYS A 48 -25.06 -8.23 -13.42
N ILE A 49 -24.46 -8.69 -12.32
CA ILE A 49 -23.05 -8.42 -12.00
C ILE A 49 -22.14 -9.04 -13.06
N GLU A 50 -22.34 -10.32 -13.39
CA GLU A 50 -21.55 -11.03 -14.40
C GLU A 50 -21.72 -10.47 -15.82
N ALA A 51 -22.89 -9.93 -16.14
CA ALA A 51 -23.15 -9.22 -17.39
C ALA A 51 -22.60 -7.78 -17.40
N GLY A 52 -22.26 -7.22 -16.24
CA GLY A 52 -21.88 -5.80 -16.09
C GLY A 52 -23.06 -4.84 -16.30
N GLU A 53 -24.28 -5.31 -16.11
CA GLU A 53 -25.51 -4.51 -16.16
C GLU A 53 -25.78 -3.79 -14.83
N ARG A 54 -25.09 -4.19 -13.77
CA ARG A 54 -25.16 -3.59 -12.43
C ARG A 54 -23.76 -3.34 -11.88
N ALA A 55 -23.57 -2.17 -11.30
CA ALA A 55 -22.38 -1.83 -10.53
C ALA A 55 -22.32 -2.62 -9.22
N VAL A 56 -21.12 -3.07 -8.86
CA VAL A 56 -20.84 -3.83 -7.63
C VAL A 56 -20.41 -2.85 -6.55
N ARG A 57 -21.03 -2.97 -5.37
CA ARG A 57 -20.67 -2.17 -4.20
C ARG A 57 -19.39 -2.71 -3.54
N ILE A 58 -18.73 -1.88 -2.73
CA ILE A 58 -17.47 -2.26 -2.09
C ILE A 58 -17.65 -3.43 -1.11
N ASP A 59 -18.74 -3.43 -0.34
CA ASP A 59 -19.12 -4.53 0.54
C ASP A 59 -19.37 -5.85 -0.24
N GLU A 60 -20.10 -5.78 -1.36
CA GLU A 60 -20.31 -6.91 -2.27
C GLU A 60 -18.96 -7.43 -2.82
N ALA A 61 -18.05 -6.53 -3.23
CA ALA A 61 -16.73 -6.89 -3.75
C ALA A 61 -15.84 -7.57 -2.70
N THR A 62 -15.85 -7.07 -1.47
CA THR A 62 -15.12 -7.69 -0.34
C THR A 62 -15.69 -9.06 0.01
N ALA A 63 -17.02 -9.21 0.06
CA ALA A 63 -17.64 -10.50 0.33
C ALA A 63 -17.35 -11.53 -0.77
N LEU A 64 -17.37 -11.11 -2.04
CA LEU A 64 -16.94 -11.97 -3.16
C LEU A 64 -15.47 -12.39 -3.01
N ALA A 65 -14.59 -11.47 -2.63
CA ALA A 65 -13.17 -11.77 -2.40
C ALA A 65 -12.98 -12.82 -1.31
N ASP A 66 -13.68 -12.68 -0.18
CA ASP A 66 -13.67 -13.66 0.91
C ASP A 66 -14.21 -15.03 0.47
N ILE A 67 -15.36 -15.06 -0.24
CA ILE A 67 -15.99 -16.30 -0.72
C ILE A 67 -15.07 -17.05 -1.69
N PHE A 68 -14.34 -16.31 -2.52
CA PHE A 68 -13.42 -16.88 -3.48
C PHE A 68 -12.00 -17.07 -2.94
N GLU A 69 -11.74 -16.70 -1.68
CA GLU A 69 -10.43 -16.79 -1.03
C GLU A 69 -9.32 -16.08 -1.84
N VAL A 70 -9.62 -14.90 -2.37
CA VAL A 70 -8.69 -14.04 -3.12
C VAL A 70 -8.76 -12.61 -2.62
N SER A 71 -7.80 -11.76 -2.97
CA SER A 71 -7.88 -10.34 -2.66
C SER A 71 -8.88 -9.61 -3.58
N VAL A 72 -9.42 -8.47 -3.11
CA VAL A 72 -10.25 -7.60 -3.95
C VAL A 72 -9.44 -7.09 -5.16
N ASP A 73 -8.16 -6.80 -4.99
CA ASP A 73 -7.26 -6.43 -6.10
C ASP A 73 -7.15 -7.54 -7.15
N ALA A 74 -7.07 -8.79 -6.71
CA ALA A 74 -7.14 -9.93 -7.62
C ALA A 74 -8.48 -9.94 -8.36
N LEU A 75 -9.63 -9.73 -7.72
CA LEU A 75 -10.91 -9.64 -8.45
C LEU A 75 -10.95 -8.47 -9.45
N LEU A 76 -10.36 -7.31 -9.12
CA LEU A 76 -10.26 -6.15 -10.00
C LEU A 76 -9.33 -6.36 -11.21
N GLY A 77 -8.67 -7.52 -11.32
CA GLY A 77 -7.72 -7.78 -12.38
C GLY A 77 -6.41 -7.02 -12.22
N ARG A 78 -6.14 -6.50 -11.01
CA ARG A 78 -4.80 -6.13 -10.57
C ARG A 78 -4.12 -7.43 -10.18
N SER A 79 -3.77 -8.25 -11.18
CA SER A 79 -2.74 -9.25 -10.97
C SER A 79 -1.45 -8.47 -10.83
N SER A 80 -1.05 -8.24 -9.59
CA SER A 80 0.36 -8.40 -9.28
C SER A 80 0.80 -9.73 -9.89
N SER A 81 1.84 -9.73 -10.73
CA SER A 81 2.60 -10.98 -10.89
C SER A 81 2.99 -11.46 -9.48
N PHE A 82 3.28 -12.75 -9.29
CA PHE A 82 3.87 -13.23 -8.02
C PHE A 82 5.05 -12.33 -7.56
N GLU A 83 5.75 -11.72 -8.51
CA GLU A 83 6.83 -10.76 -8.27
C GLU A 83 6.33 -9.40 -7.73
N GLN A 84 5.18 -8.90 -8.21
CA GLN A 84 4.57 -7.67 -7.70
C GLN A 84 3.94 -7.87 -6.31
N ASP A 85 3.38 -9.05 -6.00
CA ASP A 85 2.92 -9.39 -4.65
C ASP A 85 4.10 -9.46 -3.67
N ARG A 86 5.19 -10.12 -4.10
CA ARG A 86 6.44 -10.16 -3.33
C ARG A 86 7.03 -8.76 -3.16
N LEU A 87 7.03 -7.94 -4.20
CA LEU A 87 7.52 -6.56 -4.12
C LEU A 87 6.65 -5.72 -3.17
N TYR A 88 5.33 -5.91 -3.18
CA TYR A 88 4.44 -5.26 -2.23
C TYR A 88 4.74 -5.68 -0.80
N ALA A 89 4.89 -6.98 -0.53
CA ALA A 89 5.27 -7.49 0.78
C ALA A 89 6.65 -6.97 1.24
N VAL A 90 7.62 -6.88 0.33
CA VAL A 90 8.95 -6.28 0.61
C VAL A 90 8.83 -4.80 0.95
N ARG A 91 7.99 -4.05 0.21
CA ARG A 91 7.75 -2.63 0.48
C ARG A 91 7.04 -2.39 1.80
N ASP A 92 6.02 -3.20 2.10
CA ASP A 92 5.30 -3.13 3.38
C ASP A 92 6.24 -3.43 4.56
N ALA A 93 7.05 -4.49 4.45
CA ALA A 93 8.08 -4.80 5.44
C ALA A 93 9.11 -3.66 5.58
N ALA A 94 9.53 -3.03 4.47
CA ALA A 94 10.45 -1.89 4.49
C ALA A 94 9.83 -0.64 5.15
N LEU A 95 8.54 -0.36 4.92
CA LEU A 95 7.81 0.71 5.60
C LEU A 95 7.75 0.47 7.11
N GLN A 96 7.41 -0.76 7.53
CA GLN A 96 7.38 -1.15 8.94
C GLN A 96 8.77 -1.04 9.59
N ALA A 97 9.82 -1.53 8.92
CA ALA A 97 11.19 -1.42 9.39
C ALA A 97 11.63 0.04 9.53
N THR A 98 11.28 0.90 8.57
CA THR A 98 11.58 2.33 8.61
C THR A 98 10.97 3.00 9.84
N ALA A 99 9.71 2.70 10.13
CA ALA A 99 9.02 3.21 11.32
C ALA A 99 9.71 2.74 12.61
N GLY A 100 10.08 1.46 12.69
CA GLY A 100 10.81 0.89 13.83
C GLY A 100 12.17 1.53 14.06
N VAL A 101 12.99 1.66 13.00
CA VAL A 101 14.32 2.29 13.07
C VAL A 101 14.21 3.77 13.44
N SER A 102 13.20 4.49 12.94
CA SER A 102 12.97 5.89 13.31
C SER A 102 12.62 6.05 14.79
N ALA A 103 11.81 5.15 15.34
CA ALA A 103 11.46 5.14 16.76
C ALA A 103 12.69 4.84 17.65
N ILE A 104 13.54 3.89 17.24
CA ILE A 104 14.80 3.59 17.92
C ILE A 104 15.72 4.81 17.86
N SER A 105 15.88 5.43 16.69
CA SER A 105 16.73 6.61 16.50
C SER A 105 16.28 7.77 17.39
N THR A 106 14.97 8.02 17.46
CA THR A 106 14.38 9.06 18.33
C THR A 106 14.71 8.79 19.79
N THR A 107 14.54 7.55 20.24
CA THR A 107 14.89 7.15 21.61
C THR A 107 16.38 7.39 21.89
N LEU A 108 17.27 6.96 20.99
CA LEU A 108 18.71 7.11 21.17
C LEU A 108 19.16 8.57 21.13
N ILE A 109 18.59 9.41 20.25
CA ILE A 109 18.88 10.85 20.22
C ILE A 109 18.55 11.48 21.57
N ASN A 110 17.37 11.18 22.11
CA ASN A 110 16.94 11.73 23.40
C ASN A 110 17.87 11.29 24.54
N VAL A 111 18.22 10.00 24.59
CA VAL A 111 19.12 9.47 25.63
C VAL A 111 20.55 9.99 25.47
N PHE A 112 21.06 10.08 24.25
CA PHE A 112 22.43 10.54 24.02
C PHE A 112 22.61 12.04 24.24
N ALA A 113 21.55 12.84 24.15
CA ALA A 113 21.59 14.25 24.57
C ALA A 113 21.97 14.39 26.06
N GLU A 114 21.61 13.42 26.90
CA GLU A 114 21.96 13.44 28.33
C GLU A 114 23.47 13.21 28.57
N LEU A 115 24.18 12.57 27.62
CA LEU A 115 25.63 12.32 27.74
C LEU A 115 26.47 13.60 27.70
N GLU A 116 25.94 14.70 27.15
CA GLU A 116 26.66 15.99 27.09
C GLU A 116 26.92 16.59 28.49
N GLY A 117 26.06 16.27 29.47
CA GLY A 117 26.18 16.80 30.84
C GLY A 117 26.90 15.90 31.84
N LEU A 118 27.33 14.71 31.43
CA LEU A 118 27.92 13.71 32.34
C LEU A 118 29.45 13.65 32.24
N GLU A 119 30.11 13.48 33.38
CA GLU A 119 31.55 13.21 33.48
C GLU A 119 31.80 11.75 33.92
N PHE A 120 32.56 11.01 33.12
CA PHE A 120 32.93 9.62 33.40
C PHE A 120 34.14 9.18 32.54
N ASP A 121 34.91 8.20 33.02
CA ASP A 121 36.24 7.85 32.49
C ASP A 121 36.27 7.47 30.99
N ASN A 122 35.19 6.89 30.45
CA ASN A 122 35.11 6.41 29.06
C ASN A 122 34.22 7.27 28.16
N ARG A 123 34.02 8.55 28.50
CA ARG A 123 33.06 9.44 27.82
C ARG A 123 33.28 9.56 26.32
N GLU A 124 34.51 9.84 25.90
CA GLU A 124 34.84 10.01 24.48
C GLU A 124 34.52 8.76 23.65
N ALA A 125 34.87 7.57 24.18
CA ALA A 125 34.59 6.30 23.52
C ALA A 125 33.09 6.02 23.41
N VAL A 126 32.31 6.32 24.45
CA VAL A 126 30.84 6.15 24.47
C VAL A 126 30.17 7.14 23.51
N THR A 127 30.55 8.42 23.52
CA THR A 127 30.02 9.42 22.59
C THR A 127 30.34 9.07 21.14
N ALA A 128 31.57 8.61 20.85
CA ALA A 128 31.93 8.17 19.51
C ALA A 128 31.13 6.93 19.07
N ALA A 129 30.87 5.98 19.97
CA ALA A 129 30.02 4.82 19.69
C ALA A 129 28.56 5.21 19.46
N ALA A 130 28.02 6.12 20.26
CA ALA A 130 26.69 6.69 20.10
C ALA A 130 26.52 7.38 18.73
N GLY A 131 27.48 8.20 18.33
CA GLY A 131 27.49 8.84 17.00
C GLY A 131 27.51 7.82 15.86
N ARG A 132 28.33 6.77 15.95
CA ARG A 132 28.35 5.68 14.96
C ARG A 132 27.02 4.93 14.90
N ALA A 133 26.38 4.69 16.04
CA ALA A 133 25.07 4.02 16.08
C ALA A 133 24.00 4.85 15.37
N LEU A 134 23.90 6.16 15.67
CA LEU A 134 22.95 7.05 15.01
C LEU A 134 23.20 7.17 13.50
N ALA A 135 24.47 7.27 13.09
CA ALA A 135 24.82 7.29 11.67
C ALA A 135 24.40 6.01 10.95
N ALA A 136 24.63 4.83 11.56
CA ALA A 136 24.22 3.55 10.98
C ALA A 136 22.70 3.42 10.85
N LEU A 137 21.93 3.88 11.84
CA LEU A 137 20.47 3.88 11.77
C LEU A 137 19.95 4.80 10.67
N ARG A 138 20.57 5.97 10.48
CA ARG A 138 20.23 6.87 9.36
C ARG A 138 20.49 6.21 8.01
N THR A 139 21.67 5.61 7.82
CA THR A 139 21.99 4.87 6.59
C THR A 139 20.99 3.73 6.34
N ALA A 140 20.52 3.04 7.39
CA ALA A 140 19.50 2.02 7.25
C ALA A 140 18.16 2.58 6.79
N VAL A 141 17.72 3.72 7.34
CA VAL A 141 16.48 4.40 6.92
C VAL A 141 16.56 4.84 5.45
N ASP A 142 17.66 5.46 5.03
CA ASP A 142 17.82 5.89 3.64
C ASP A 142 17.75 4.72 2.67
N ALA A 143 18.41 3.60 2.99
CA ALA A 143 18.34 2.38 2.19
C ALA A 143 16.90 1.81 2.12
N LEU A 144 16.15 1.86 3.22
CA LEU A 144 14.75 1.40 3.25
C LEU A 144 13.81 2.33 2.45
N MET A 145 14.04 3.64 2.44
CA MET A 145 13.27 4.59 1.64
C MET A 145 13.42 4.33 0.13
N VAL A 146 14.62 3.95 -0.33
CA VAL A 146 14.84 3.53 -1.72
C VAL A 146 13.99 2.29 -2.05
N VAL A 147 13.89 1.31 -1.13
CA VAL A 147 13.06 0.11 -1.31
C VAL A 147 11.57 0.46 -1.44
N THR A 148 11.08 1.44 -0.65
CA THR A 148 9.69 1.88 -0.69
C THR A 148 9.38 2.80 -1.87
N GLY A 149 10.40 3.27 -2.59
CA GLY A 149 10.28 4.26 -3.66
C GLY A 149 9.97 5.67 -3.14
N GLN A 150 10.30 5.94 -1.88
CA GLN A 150 10.21 7.26 -1.27
C GLN A 150 11.55 8.00 -1.42
N PRO A 151 11.52 9.34 -1.45
CA PRO A 151 12.75 10.13 -1.44
C PRO A 151 13.52 9.90 -0.12
N THR A 152 14.84 9.84 -0.21
CA THR A 152 15.73 9.64 0.95
C THR A 152 15.74 10.86 1.87
N ILE A 153 16.27 10.73 3.09
CA ILE A 153 16.40 11.86 4.01
C ILE A 153 17.26 12.96 3.40
N ASP A 154 18.32 12.60 2.68
CA ASP A 154 19.22 13.55 2.02
C ASP A 154 18.52 14.28 0.87
N GLU A 155 17.74 13.58 0.06
CA GLU A 155 16.93 14.18 -1.02
C GLU A 155 15.86 15.13 -0.45
N ILE A 156 15.24 14.77 0.67
CA ILE A 156 14.27 15.63 1.37
C ILE A 156 14.97 16.88 1.93
N ALA A 157 16.14 16.70 2.58
CA ALA A 157 16.92 17.82 3.13
C ALA A 157 17.39 18.78 2.04
N GLU A 158 17.80 18.26 0.88
CA GLU A 158 18.19 19.05 -0.28
C GLU A 158 16.98 19.81 -0.87
N ALA A 159 15.82 19.18 -0.98
CA ALA A 159 14.59 19.83 -1.47
C ALA A 159 14.10 20.97 -0.55
N ILE A 160 14.32 20.86 0.76
CA ILE A 160 13.97 21.91 1.74
C ILE A 160 14.95 23.09 1.67
N THR A 161 16.22 22.83 1.32
CA THR A 161 17.27 23.86 1.25
C THR A 161 17.34 24.58 -0.10
N GLN A 162 16.77 24.01 -1.18
CA GLN A 162 16.67 24.69 -2.47
C GLN A 162 15.50 25.69 -2.52
N PRO A 163 15.72 26.95 -2.95
CA PRO A 163 14.64 27.93 -3.09
C PRO A 163 13.64 27.49 -4.17
N PRO A 164 12.33 27.79 -4.00
CA PRO A 164 11.29 27.34 -4.91
C PRO A 164 11.58 27.83 -6.33
N GLN A 165 11.79 26.88 -7.26
CA GLN A 165 11.97 27.15 -8.68
C GLN A 165 10.76 27.98 -9.20
N PRO A 166 10.97 29.11 -9.89
CA PRO A 166 9.89 29.93 -10.39
C PRO A 166 9.03 29.10 -11.34
N ARG A 167 7.76 28.90 -10.99
CA ARG A 167 6.80 28.20 -11.86
C ARG A 167 6.76 28.95 -13.19
N LYS A 168 7.22 28.32 -14.27
CA LYS A 168 7.06 28.83 -15.63
C LYS A 168 5.58 29.10 -15.84
N ARG A 169 5.18 30.39 -15.86
CA ARG A 169 3.84 30.80 -16.26
C ARG A 169 3.62 30.23 -17.64
N SER A 170 2.73 29.25 -17.76
CA SER A 170 2.24 28.81 -19.05
C SER A 170 1.62 30.03 -19.72
N GLU A 171 2.25 30.48 -20.80
CA GLU A 171 1.69 31.47 -21.69
C GLU A 171 0.37 30.91 -22.19
N ARG A 172 -0.74 31.38 -21.60
CA ARG A 172 -2.06 31.24 -22.18
C ARG A 172 -2.00 31.94 -23.52
N ARG A 173 -1.72 31.18 -24.58
CA ARG A 173 -1.91 31.58 -25.97
C ARG A 173 -3.38 31.95 -26.14
N THR A 174 -3.65 33.24 -26.11
CA THR A 174 -4.84 33.84 -26.69
C THR A 174 -4.52 34.06 -28.17
N ARG A 175 -5.15 33.25 -29.03
CA ARG A 175 -5.67 33.61 -30.37
C ARG A 175 -6.12 32.34 -31.09
#